data_AF-A0A962IBP3-F1
#
_entry.id   AF-A0A962IBP3-F1
#
_cell.length_a   1.000
_cell.length_b   1.000
_cell.length_c   1.000
_cell.angle_alpha   90.00
_cell.angle_beta   90.00
_cell.angle_gamma   90.00
#
_symmetry.space_group_name_H-M   'P 1'
#
loop_
_entity.id
_entity.type
_entity.pdbx_description
1 polymer ?
#
loop_
_entity_poly.entity_id
_entity_poly.type
_entity_poly.pdbx_seq_one_letter_code
_entity_poly.pdbx_strand_id
1 'polypeptide(L)'
;DWQDLTVYSAAVGYQASNDWWWELRYSTQQQPEPTSALLSQALEEQYSDRNFAVGIGRPTGANSQLRLTASYAAREYFLGTPTIGTFDGDGEQIEFEALWQVNF
;
A
#
# COMPACT_ATOMS: atom_id res chain seq x y z
N ASP A 1 12.07 19.49 -14.20
CA ASP A 1 12.11 19.58 -12.73
C ASP A 1 10.86 18.94 -12.15
N TRP A 2 10.93 18.53 -10.88
CA TRP A 2 9.84 17.86 -10.16
C TRP A 2 9.45 18.71 -8.96
N GLN A 3 8.17 18.73 -8.61
CA GLN A 3 7.67 19.42 -7.42
C GLN A 3 7.91 18.55 -6.18
N ASP A 4 8.05 19.20 -5.02
CA ASP A 4 8.12 18.51 -3.74
C ASP A 4 6.80 17.76 -3.46
N LEU A 5 6.90 16.48 -3.10
CA LEU A 5 5.77 15.65 -2.73
C LEU A 5 5.51 15.70 -1.22
N THR A 6 4.28 16.02 -0.82
CA THR A 6 3.82 15.88 0.57
C THR A 6 2.87 14.70 0.69
N VAL A 7 3.25 13.72 1.51
CA VAL A 7 2.44 12.53 1.78
C VAL A 7 1.77 12.64 3.14
N TYR A 8 0.45 12.50 3.17
CA TYR A 8 -0.33 12.38 4.40
C TYR A 8 -0.72 10.92 4.62
N SER A 9 -0.61 10.45 5.86
CA SER A 9 -1.01 9.09 6.22
C SER A 9 -1.70 9.05 7.57
N ALA A 10 -2.68 8.18 7.70
CA ALA A 10 -3.34 7.84 8.95
C ALA A 10 -3.45 6.32 9.08
N ALA A 11 -3.21 5.81 10.28
CA ALA A 11 -3.37 4.39 10.58
C ALA A 11 -4.01 4.18 11.94
N VAL A 12 -4.85 3.16 12.03
CA VAL A 12 -5.48 2.70 13.28
C VAL A 12 -5.19 1.22 13.44
N GLY A 13 -4.67 0.84 14.61
CA GLY A 13 -4.41 -0.53 14.99
C GLY A 13 -5.25 -0.96 16.18
N TYR A 14 -5.68 -2.21 16.20
CA TYR A 14 -6.38 -2.81 17.32
C TYR A 14 -5.82 -4.19 17.66
N GLN A 15 -5.42 -4.39 18.92
CA GLN A 15 -5.03 -5.68 19.47
C GLN A 15 -6.22 -6.26 20.24
N ALA A 16 -6.76 -7.37 19.76
CA ALA A 16 -7.82 -8.11 20.43
C ALA A 16 -7.25 -9.01 21.53
N SER A 17 -8.10 -9.36 22.51
CA SER A 17 -7.74 -10.22 23.64
C SER A 17 -7.49 -11.69 23.28
N ASN A 18 -7.82 -12.10 22.06
CA ASN A 18 -7.64 -13.45 21.53
C ASN A 18 -6.38 -13.58 20.65
N ASP A 19 -5.38 -12.71 20.88
CA ASP A 19 -4.10 -12.61 20.16
C ASP A 19 -4.20 -12.23 18.68
N TRP A 20 -5.39 -11.83 18.21
CA TRP A 20 -5.54 -11.24 16.89
C TRP A 20 -5.22 -9.75 16.92
N TRP A 21 -4.64 -9.25 15.84
CA TRP A 21 -4.48 -7.82 15.63
C TRP A 21 -5.01 -7.43 14.25
N TRP A 22 -5.44 -6.18 14.16
CA TRP A 22 -6.01 -5.57 12.96
C TRP A 22 -5.35 -4.21 12.73
N GLU A 23 -5.12 -3.84 11.48
CA GLU A 23 -4.64 -2.51 11.07
C GLU A 23 -5.50 -2.01 9.92
N LEU A 24 -5.88 -0.73 9.96
CA LEU A 24 -6.42 0.00 8.83
C LEU A 24 -5.52 1.20 8.56
N ARG A 25 -5.13 1.38 7.30
CA ARG A 25 -4.26 2.47 6.85
C ARG A 25 -4.86 3.20 5.67
N TYR A 26 -4.69 4.52 5.68
CA TYR A 26 -4.97 5.43 4.58
C TYR A 26 -3.74 6.29 4.32
N SER A 27 -3.38 6.49 3.05
CA SER A 27 -2.35 7.45 2.68
C SER A 27 -2.65 8.13 1.35
N THR A 28 -2.07 9.32 1.15
CA THR A 28 -2.17 10.06 -0.11
C THR A 28 -1.14 9.59 -1.13
N GLN A 29 -1.11 10.27 -2.28
CA GLN A 29 -0.16 10.10 -3.39
C GLN A 29 1.28 9.89 -2.92
N GLN A 30 1.99 8.98 -3.59
CA GLN A 30 3.38 8.62 -3.27
C GLN A 30 4.37 9.00 -4.37
N GLN A 31 3.92 9.75 -5.39
CA GLN A 31 4.75 10.18 -6.52
C GLN A 31 4.70 11.70 -6.72
N PRO A 32 5.85 12.36 -6.93
CA PRO A 32 5.91 13.80 -7.14
C PRO A 32 5.31 14.21 -8.50
N GLU A 33 4.67 15.37 -8.55
CA GLU A 33 4.18 15.94 -9.80
C GLU A 33 5.32 16.60 -10.60
N PRO A 34 5.33 16.48 -11.93
CA PRO A 34 6.29 17.20 -12.77
C PRO A 34 6.00 18.71 -12.76
N THR A 35 7.04 19.55 -12.87
CA THR A 35 6.86 21.01 -12.98
C THR A 35 6.38 21.48 -14.35
N SER A 36 6.38 20.60 -15.35
CA SER A 36 5.90 20.89 -16.71
C SER A 36 4.38 20.70 -16.79
N ALA A 37 3.64 21.76 -17.14
CA ALA A 37 2.18 21.71 -17.28
C ALA A 37 1.72 20.70 -18.35
N LEU A 38 2.46 20.53 -19.44
CA LEU A 38 2.14 19.55 -20.49
C LEU A 38 2.32 18.11 -20.00
N LEU A 39 3.29 17.88 -19.11
CA LEU A 39 3.58 16.58 -18.54
C LEU A 39 2.64 16.27 -17.36
N SER A 40 2.29 17.27 -16.56
CA SER A 40 1.29 17.17 -15.49
C SER A 40 -0.08 16.82 -16.07
N GLN A 41 -0.53 17.50 -17.13
CA GLN A 41 -1.83 17.24 -17.75
C GLN A 41 -1.90 15.87 -18.46
N ALA A 42 -0.76 15.35 -18.95
CA ALA A 42 -0.68 14.00 -19.52
C ALA A 42 -0.68 12.89 -18.46
N LEU A 43 -0.33 13.21 -17.21
CA LEU A 43 -0.16 12.23 -16.12
C LEU A 43 -1.19 12.41 -14.99
N GLU A 44 -1.97 13.48 -14.97
CA GLU A 44 -3.09 13.73 -14.04
C GLU A 44 -4.11 12.59 -14.07
N GLU A 45 -4.31 11.99 -15.25
CA GLU A 45 -5.15 10.81 -15.43
C GLU A 45 -4.44 9.49 -15.10
N GLN A 46 -3.21 9.48 -14.60
CA GLN A 46 -2.47 8.25 -14.33
C GLN A 46 -2.14 8.05 -12.84
N TYR A 47 -2.33 9.08 -12.00
CA TYR A 47 -1.96 8.99 -10.59
C TYR A 47 -3.14 8.74 -9.65
N SER A 48 -2.87 7.96 -8.61
CA SER A 48 -3.79 7.75 -7.50
C SER A 48 -3.45 8.66 -6.33
N ASP A 49 -4.40 9.51 -5.97
CA ASP A 49 -4.26 10.37 -4.79
C ASP A 49 -4.51 9.65 -3.47
N ARG A 50 -4.94 8.37 -3.50
CA ARG A 50 -5.52 7.68 -2.34
C ARG A 50 -5.20 6.19 -2.33
N ASN A 51 -4.60 5.76 -1.23
CA ASN A 51 -4.27 4.36 -0.95
C ASN A 51 -4.97 3.92 0.34
N PHE A 52 -5.53 2.73 0.33
CA PHE A 52 -6.14 2.08 1.49
C PHE A 52 -5.50 0.72 1.72
N ALA A 53 -5.26 0.34 2.97
CA ALA A 53 -4.82 -1.01 3.31
C ALA A 53 -5.48 -1.51 4.59
N VAL A 54 -5.80 -2.80 4.60
CA VAL A 54 -6.28 -3.53 5.77
C VAL A 54 -5.36 -4.70 6.06
N GLY A 55 -4.97 -4.85 7.32
CA GLY A 55 -4.12 -5.92 7.81
C GLY A 55 -4.81 -6.70 8.92
N ILE A 56 -4.60 -8.00 8.95
CA ILE A 56 -4.98 -8.88 10.05
C ILE A 56 -3.83 -9.84 10.34
N GLY A 57 -3.61 -10.17 11.60
CA GLY A 57 -2.67 -11.23 11.93
C GLY A 57 -2.87 -11.83 13.30
N ARG A 58 -2.12 -12.90 13.55
CA ARG A 58 -2.11 -13.63 14.82
C ARG A 58 -0.84 -14.46 14.99
N PRO A 59 -0.47 -14.80 16.23
CA PRO A 59 0.42 -15.92 16.50
C PRO A 59 -0.16 -17.23 15.93
N THR A 60 0.71 -18.04 15.35
CA THR A 60 0.41 -19.42 14.89
C THR A 60 1.04 -20.48 15.80
N GLY A 61 1.90 -20.06 16.72
CA GLY A 61 2.56 -20.88 17.72
C GLY A 61 3.40 -20.00 18.66
N ALA A 62 4.20 -20.62 19.52
CA ALA A 62 5.05 -19.88 20.47
C ALA A 62 6.11 -19.00 19.78
N ASN A 63 6.59 -19.42 18.59
CA ASN A 63 7.69 -18.77 17.87
C ASN A 63 7.31 -18.35 16.44
N SER A 64 6.01 -18.29 16.12
CA SER A 64 5.56 -18.00 14.76
C SER A 64 4.33 -17.12 14.71
N GLN A 65 4.24 -16.29 13.67
CA GLN A 65 3.11 -15.39 13.43
C GLN A 65 2.74 -15.34 11.96
N LEU A 66 1.45 -15.18 11.68
CA LEU A 66 0.90 -14.99 10.34
C LEU A 66 0.28 -13.59 10.25
N ARG A 67 0.54 -12.92 9.14
CA ARG A 67 -0.04 -11.63 8.75
C ARG A 67 -0.60 -11.74 7.34
N LEU A 68 -1.81 -11.23 7.15
CA LEU A 68 -2.43 -11.05 5.85
C LEU A 68 -2.73 -9.56 5.67
N THR A 69 -2.42 -9.03 4.49
CA THR A 69 -2.66 -7.63 4.14
C THR A 69 -3.35 -7.57 2.79
N ALA A 70 -4.34 -6.69 2.66
CA ALA A 70 -4.91 -6.31 1.38
C ALA A 70 -4.79 -4.79 1.22
N SER A 71 -4.29 -4.33 0.07
CA SER A 71 -4.17 -2.92 -0.28
C SER A 71 -4.93 -2.61 -1.56
N TYR A 72 -5.43 -1.38 -1.64
CA TYR A 72 -6.14 -0.83 -2.78
C TYR A 72 -5.58 0.55 -3.10
N ALA A 73 -5.18 0.74 -4.34
CA ALA A 73 -4.79 2.02 -4.92
C ALA A 73 -5.68 2.28 -6.14
N ALA A 74 -6.26 3.48 -6.23
CA ALA A 74 -7.21 3.77 -7.31
C ALA A 74 -6.55 3.82 -8.71
N ARG A 75 -5.22 3.92 -8.81
CA ARG A 75 -4.37 3.90 -10.02
C ARG A 75 -2.95 3.43 -9.67
N GLU A 76 -2.20 2.98 -10.67
CA GLU A 76 -0.97 2.18 -10.55
C GLU A 76 0.14 2.82 -9.68
N TYR A 77 0.77 1.98 -8.85
CA TYR A 77 1.91 2.36 -8.02
C TYR A 77 3.23 1.90 -8.67
N PHE A 78 4.03 2.84 -9.18
CA PHE A 78 5.45 2.55 -9.49
C PHE A 78 6.27 2.88 -8.24
N LEU A 79 6.60 1.87 -7.43
CA LEU A 79 7.82 1.70 -6.62
C LEU A 79 7.57 0.78 -5.40
N GLY A 80 7.22 -0.47 -5.66
CA GLY A 80 7.19 -1.56 -4.66
C GLY A 80 8.05 -2.72 -5.13
N THR A 81 8.75 -3.38 -4.20
CA THR A 81 9.58 -4.58 -4.36
C THR A 81 9.09 -5.49 -5.49
N PRO A 82 9.96 -6.03 -6.37
CA PRO A 82 9.54 -6.73 -7.59
C PRO A 82 8.74 -7.99 -7.23
N THR A 83 7.43 -7.86 -7.13
CA THR A 83 6.50 -8.96 -7.11
C THR A 83 6.25 -9.37 -8.55
N ILE A 84 6.29 -10.68 -8.80
CA ILE A 84 6.03 -11.25 -10.12
C ILE A 84 4.55 -11.04 -10.40
N GLY A 85 4.22 -9.95 -11.07
CA GLY A 85 2.88 -9.60 -11.51
C GLY A 85 2.98 -8.71 -12.73
N THR A 86 2.28 -9.08 -13.79
CA THR A 86 2.29 -8.40 -15.08
C THR A 86 1.75 -6.97 -14.91
N PHE A 87 2.58 -5.98 -15.25
CA PHE A 87 2.18 -4.58 -15.35
C PHE A 87 1.26 -4.43 -16.56
N ASP A 88 -0.04 -4.19 -16.31
CA ASP A 88 -0.99 -3.78 -17.35
C ASP A 88 -1.51 -2.41 -16.94
N GLY A 89 -0.92 -1.38 -17.56
CA GLY A 89 -0.86 -0.02 -17.05
C GLY A 89 -2.08 0.85 -17.32
N ASP A 90 -3.27 0.42 -16.91
CA ASP A 90 -4.47 1.28 -16.88
C ASP A 90 -5.50 0.69 -15.90
N GLY A 91 -5.36 0.94 -14.59
CA GLY A 91 -6.43 0.57 -13.67
C GLY A 91 -6.18 0.66 -12.17
N GLU A 92 -7.30 0.52 -11.46
CA GLU A 92 -7.38 0.28 -10.02
C GLU A 92 -6.54 -0.96 -9.65
N GLN A 93 -5.64 -0.84 -8.68
CA GLN A 93 -4.74 -1.90 -8.24
C GLN A 93 -5.18 -2.43 -6.88
N ILE A 94 -5.42 -3.75 -6.80
CA ILE A 94 -5.61 -4.46 -5.55
C ILE A 94 -4.43 -5.41 -5.37
N GLU A 95 -3.78 -5.36 -4.21
CA GLU A 95 -2.71 -6.29 -3.86
C GLU A 95 -3.05 -7.07 -2.60
N PHE A 96 -2.60 -8.32 -2.55
CA PHE A 96 -2.74 -9.19 -1.40
C PHE A 96 -1.38 -9.74 -1.00
N GLU A 97 -1.04 -9.61 0.27
CA GLU A 97 0.20 -10.10 0.83
C GLU A 97 -0.08 -11.08 1.98
N ALA A 98 0.70 -12.16 2.03
CA ALA A 98 0.74 -13.08 3.15
C ALA A 98 2.17 -13.21 3.66
N LEU A 99 2.38 -12.89 4.94
CA LEU A 99 3.67 -13.00 5.61
C LEU A 99 3.57 -14.01 6.75
N TRP A 100 4.38 -15.06 6.68
CA TRP A 100 4.58 -15.99 7.78
C TRP A 100 6.01 -15.84 8.30
N GLN A 101 6.13 -15.49 9.58
CA GLN A 101 7.41 -15.32 10.24
C GLN A 101 7.60 -16.41 11.30
N VAL A 102 8.79 -17.01 11.31
CA VAL A 102 9.23 -18.02 12.28
C VAL A 102 10.56 -17.57 12.89
N ASN A 103 10.64 -17.48 14.20
CA ASN A 103 11.86 -17.14 14.93
C ASN A 103 12.53 -18.44 15.42
N PHE A 104 13.84 -18.60 15.18
CA PHE A 104 14.65 -19.78 15.52
C PHE A 104 15.89 -19.41 16.33
#